data_AF-A0A218ZMF7-F1
#
_entry.id   AF-A0A218ZMF7-F1
#
_cell.length_a   1.000
_cell.length_b   1.000
_cell.length_c   1.000
_cell.angle_alpha   90.00
_cell.angle_beta   90.00
_cell.angle_gamma   90.00
#
_symmetry.space_group_name_H-M   'P 1'
#
loop_
_entity.id
_entity.type
_entity.pdbx_description
1 polymer ?
#
loop_
_entity_poly.entity_id
_entity_poly.type
_entity_poly.pdbx_seq_one_letter_code
_entity_poly.pdbx_strand_id
1 'polypeptide(L)' 'MEKKNYLEENKGVSHYINYSNALLAISFIFLFIGVLFYLSWSILYNTWSDPGLYSFCLPMAIFGILGIAFVKTGSFN' A
#
# COMPACT_ATOMS: atom_id res chain seq x y z
N MET A 1 18.37 8.94 37.82
CA MET A 1 17.25 7.96 37.86
C MET A 1 16.05 8.45 37.07
N GLU A 2 15.69 9.74 37.18
CA GLU A 2 14.69 10.42 36.35
C GLU A 2 14.81 10.18 34.83
N LYS A 3 15.99 10.42 34.24
CA LYS A 3 16.22 10.27 32.79
C LYS A 3 15.89 8.86 32.26
N LYS A 4 16.04 7.81 33.08
CA LYS A 4 15.67 6.45 32.68
C LYS A 4 14.15 6.27 32.66
N ASN A 5 13.44 6.82 33.64
CA ASN A 5 11.97 6.78 33.68
C ASN A 5 11.32 7.56 32.54
N TYR A 6 11.86 8.74 32.17
CA TYR A 6 11.36 9.49 31.00
C TYR A 6 11.53 8.73 29.68
N LEU A 7 12.59 7.93 29.54
CA LEU A 7 12.81 7.10 28.35
C LEU A 7 11.93 5.85 28.34
N GLU A 8 11.60 5.30 29.51
CA GLU A 8 10.69 4.14 29.64
C GLU A 8 9.23 4.55 29.37
N GLU A 9 8.81 5.72 29.84
CA GLU A 9 7.48 6.29 29.60
C GLU A 9 7.29 6.68 28.12
N ASN A 10 8.32 7.26 27.48
CA ASN A 10 8.26 7.62 26.06
C ASN A 10 8.53 6.45 25.10
N LYS A 11 9.07 5.31 25.55
CA LYS A 11 9.10 4.06 24.76
C LYS A 11 7.68 3.53 24.49
N GLY A 12 6.72 3.81 25.38
CA GLY A 12 5.32 3.41 25.19
C GLY A 12 4.52 4.36 24.30
N VAL A 13 5.05 5.55 23.99
CA VAL A 13 4.41 6.56 23.14
C VAL A 13 5.08 6.64 21.76
N SER A 14 6.38 6.33 21.70
CA SER A 14 7.17 6.27 20.48
C SER A 14 6.95 4.93 19.76
N HIS A 15 6.54 5.01 18.49
CA HIS A 15 6.78 3.99 17.46
C HIS A 15 5.67 2.98 17.12
N TYR A 16 4.40 3.41 17.09
CA TYR A 16 3.33 2.64 16.44
C TYR A 16 2.96 3.20 15.05
N ILE A 17 3.94 3.56 14.23
CA ILE A 17 3.70 3.33 12.79
C ILE A 17 3.87 1.83 12.64
N ASN A 18 2.76 1.12 12.70
CA ASN A 18 2.74 -0.29 12.38
C ASN A 18 3.07 -0.37 10.88
N TYR A 19 4.36 -0.51 10.55
CA TYR A 19 4.89 -0.45 9.19
C TYR A 19 4.14 -1.40 8.26
N SER A 20 3.69 -2.54 8.80
CA SER A 20 2.81 -3.49 8.13
C SER A 20 1.46 -2.89 7.75
N ASN A 21 0.79 -2.18 8.65
CA ASN A 21 -0.49 -1.53 8.38
C ASN A 21 -0.34 -0.35 7.40
N ALA A 22 0.74 0.42 7.53
CA ALA A 22 1.05 1.51 6.60
C ALA A 22 1.33 0.96 5.18
N LEU A 23 2.14 -0.09 5.08
CA LEU A 23 2.44 -0.77 3.81
C LEU A 23 1.18 -1.38 3.19
N LEU A 24 0.30 -1.96 4.01
CA LEU A 24 -0.98 -2.52 3.57
C LEU A 24 -1.91 -1.41 3.05
N ALA A 25 -2.02 -0.28 3.74
CA ALA A 25 -2.79 0.86 3.28
C ALA A 25 -2.27 1.41 1.93
N ILE A 26 -0.95 1.61 1.80
CA ILE A 26 -0.33 2.05 0.54
C ILE A 26 -0.58 1.04 -0.58
N SER A 27 -0.49 -0.26 -0.29
CA SER A 27 -0.74 -1.31 -1.28
C SER A 27 -2.18 -1.30 -1.79
N PHE A 28 -3.15 -1.10 -0.90
CA PHE A 28 -4.55 -0.92 -1.28
C PHE A 28 -4.79 0.35 -2.11
N ILE A 29 -4.14 1.46 -1.75
CA ILE A 29 -4.23 2.71 -2.52
C ILE A 29 -3.69 2.51 -3.95
N PHE A 30 -2.55 1.84 -4.10
CA PHE A 30 -1.98 1.54 -5.42
C PHE A 30 -2.92 0.71 -6.29
N LEU A 31 -3.52 -0.33 -5.69
CA LEU A 31 -4.46 -1.21 -6.38
C LEU A 31 -5.73 -0.44 -6.78
N PHE A 32 -6.27 0.35 -5.84
CA PHE A 32 -7.49 1.12 -6.06
C PHE A 32 -7.32 2.20 -7.13
N ILE A 33 -6.22 2.96 -7.09
CA ILE A 33 -5.93 3.97 -8.12
C ILE A 33 -5.71 3.31 -9.48
N GLY A 34 -4.99 2.18 -9.53
CA GLY A 34 -4.74 1.48 -10.80
C GLY A 34 -6.04 1.00 -11.45
N VAL A 35 -6.95 0.42 -10.66
CA VAL A 35 -8.25 -0.05 -11.14
C VAL A 35 -9.16 1.12 -11.52
N LEU A 36 -9.29 2.14 -10.66
CA LEU A 36 -10.14 3.30 -10.95
C LEU A 36 -9.66 4.07 -12.18
N PHE A 37 -8.35 4.24 -12.34
CA PHE A 37 -7.78 4.89 -13.50
C PHE A 37 -8.07 4.08 -14.77
N TYR A 38 -7.86 2.76 -14.74
CA TYR A 38 -8.20 1.88 -15.86
C TYR A 38 -9.66 2.00 -16.27
N LEU A 39 -10.60 1.90 -15.32
CA LEU A 39 -12.03 2.01 -15.61
C LEU A 39 -12.39 3.40 -16.13
N SER A 40 -11.94 4.47 -15.46
CA SER A 40 -12.27 5.85 -15.85
C SER A 40 -11.76 6.16 -17.25
N TRP A 41 -10.54 5.75 -17.57
CA TRP A 41 -9.93 5.96 -18.89
C TRP A 41 -10.63 5.14 -19.97
N SER A 42 -10.89 3.86 -19.69
CA SER A 42 -11.58 2.96 -20.63
C SER A 42 -13.00 3.45 -20.93
N ILE A 43 -13.71 4.01 -19.96
CA ILE A 43 -15.05 4.59 -20.17
C ILE A 43 -14.98 5.88 -20.97
N LEU A 44 -14.06 6.79 -20.63
CA LEU A 44 -13.99 8.12 -21.24
C LEU A 44 -13.51 8.08 -22.70
N TYR A 45 -12.59 7.17 -23.01
CA TYR A 45 -11.97 7.08 -24.34
C TYR A 45 -12.36 5.82 -25.11
N ASN A 46 -13.20 4.94 -24.54
CA ASN A 46 -13.58 3.64 -25.10
C ASN A 46 -12.38 2.72 -25.42
N THR A 47 -11.28 2.87 -24.68
CA THR A 47 -9.97 2.24 -24.93
C THR A 47 -9.70 1.06 -23.99
N TRP A 48 -10.57 0.05 -24.05
CA TRP A 48 -10.49 -1.13 -23.17
C TRP A 48 -9.24 -1.98 -23.39
N SER A 49 -8.70 -1.99 -24.62
CA SER A 49 -7.58 -2.84 -25.03
C SER A 49 -6.32 -2.04 -25.41
N ASP A 50 -6.15 -0.87 -24.80
CA ASP A 50 -5.00 -0.01 -25.06
C ASP A 50 -3.73 -0.53 -24.34
N PRO A 51 -2.66 -0.88 -25.09
CA PRO A 51 -1.43 -1.38 -24.50
C PRO A 51 -0.74 -0.36 -23.59
N GLY A 52 -0.87 0.94 -23.89
CA GLY A 52 -0.35 2.03 -23.07
C GLY A 52 -1.04 2.08 -21.71
N LEU A 53 -2.37 2.02 -21.70
CA LEU A 53 -3.17 1.97 -20.49
C LEU A 53 -2.81 0.75 -19.63
N TYR A 54 -2.65 -0.43 -20.25
CA TYR A 54 -2.20 -1.63 -19.55
C TYR A 54 -0.79 -1.49 -18.96
N SER A 55 0.16 -0.92 -19.71
CA SER A 55 1.52 -0.72 -19.22
C SER A 55 1.61 0.19 -18.01
N PHE A 56 0.66 1.11 -17.85
CA PHE A 56 0.56 1.98 -16.68
C PHE A 56 -0.17 1.30 -15.50
N CYS A 57 -1.29 0.63 -15.78
CA CYS A 57 -2.15 0.06 -14.73
C CYS A 57 -1.60 -1.25 -14.14
N LEU A 58 -0.99 -2.11 -14.96
CA LEU A 58 -0.52 -3.43 -14.54
C LEU A 58 0.58 -3.36 -13.47
N PRO A 59 1.64 -2.55 -13.60
CA PRO A 59 2.66 -2.44 -12.55
C PRO A 59 2.05 -2.02 -11.21
N MET A 60 1.17 -1.02 -11.19
CA MET A 60 0.49 -0.57 -9.96
C MET A 60 -0.35 -1.69 -9.33
N ALA A 61 -1.12 -2.41 -10.14
CA ALA A 61 -1.92 -3.54 -9.65
C ALA A 61 -1.03 -4.66 -9.10
N ILE A 62 0.05 -5.01 -9.82
CA ILE A 62 1.00 -6.06 -9.43
C ILE A 62 1.71 -5.68 -8.12
N PHE A 63 2.24 -4.47 -8.01
CA PHE A 63 2.89 -4.00 -6.78
C PHE A 63 1.92 -3.90 -5.61
N GLY A 64 0.66 -3.50 -5.84
CA GLY A 64 -0.37 -3.52 -4.81
C GLY A 64 -0.68 -4.93 -4.29
N ILE A 65 -0.85 -5.90 -5.21
CA ILE A 65 -1.10 -7.30 -4.83
C ILE A 65 0.11 -7.89 -4.10
N LEU A 66 1.33 -7.67 -4.61
CA LEU A 66 2.57 -8.12 -3.98
C LEU A 66 2.75 -7.52 -2.59
N GLY A 67 2.46 -6.23 -2.40
CA GLY A 67 2.55 -5.57 -1.10
C GLY A 67 1.59 -6.17 -0.07
N ILE A 68 0.33 -6.44 -0.46
CA ILE A 68 -0.65 -7.12 0.40
C ILE A 68 -0.19 -8.55 0.73
N ALA A 69 0.28 -9.29 -0.28
CA ALA A 69 0.77 -10.66 -0.10
C ALA A 69 2.00 -10.70 0.82
N PHE A 70 2.93 -9.77 0.65
CA PHE A 70 4.14 -9.67 1.47
C PHE A 70 3.81 -9.35 2.92
N VAL A 71 2.90 -8.41 3.20
CA VAL A 71 2.46 -8.13 4.57
C VAL A 71 1.77 -9.34 5.19
N LYS A 72 0.89 -10.01 4.44
CA LYS A 72 0.12 -11.16 4.94
C LYS A 72 0.98 -12.41 5.17
N THR A 73 1.99 -12.64 4.32
CA THR A 73 2.94 -13.76 4.40
C THR A 73 4.08 -13.46 5.37
N GLY A 74 4.55 -12.23 5.46
CA GLY A 74 5.54 -11.81 6.48
C GLY A 74 4.96 -11.79 7.89
N SER A 75 3.62 -11.79 8.01
CA SER A 75 2.87 -11.94 9.26
C SER A 75 2.58 -13.41 9.60
N PHE A 76 3.51 -14.33 9.30
CA PHE A 76 3.48 -15.66 9.92
C PHE A 76 4.17 -15.55 11.29
N ASN A 77 3.34 -15.61 12.31
CA ASN A 77 3.68 -15.89 13.70
C ASN A 77 4.33 -17.27 13.81
#